data_AF-A0A3C0BEV1-F1
#
_entry.id   AF-A0A3C0BEV1-F1
#
_cell.length_a   1.000
_cell.length_b   1.000
_cell.length_c   1.000
_cell.angle_alpha   90.00
_cell.angle_beta   90.00
_cell.angle_gamma   90.00
#
_symmetry.space_group_name_H-M   'P 1'
#
loop_
_entity.id
_entity.type
_entity.pdbx_description
1 polymer ?
#
loop_
_entity_poly.entity_id
_entity_poly.type
_entity_poly.pdbx_seq_one_letter_code
_entity_poly.pdbx_strand_id
1 'polypeptide(L)' 'MRQNYFNSIPWREARLQLGHCRSMAKEEFADDVKALKGKKIVIIGCGAQGLNQG' A
#
# COMPACT_ATOMS: atom_id res chain seq x y z
N MET A 1 -2.80 25.47 -6.40
CA MET A 1 -1.57 24.82 -5.89
C MET A 1 -1.99 23.57 -5.14
N ARG A 2 -1.45 22.39 -5.46
CA ARG A 2 -1.79 21.16 -4.70
C ARG A 2 -1.18 21.26 -3.31
N GLN A 3 -1.97 21.01 -2.27
CA GLN A 3 -1.45 20.93 -0.90
C GLN A 3 -0.78 19.57 -0.70
N ASN A 4 0.32 19.55 0.04
CA ASN A 4 0.95 18.32 0.48
C ASN A 4 -0.02 17.54 1.39
N TYR A 5 -0.21 16.24 1.13
CA TYR A 5 -1.18 15.42 1.88
C TYR A 5 -0.95 15.45 3.40
N PHE A 6 0.30 15.31 3.84
CA PHE A 6 0.64 15.35 5.27
C PHE A 6 0.26 16.68 5.93
N ASN A 7 0.40 17.80 5.20
CA ASN A 7 0.02 19.12 5.69
C ASN A 7 -1.51 19.39 5.61
N SER A 8 -2.27 18.52 4.95
CA SER A 8 -3.73 18.65 4.79
C SER A 8 -4.53 17.91 5.88
N ILE A 9 -3.89 17.10 6.72
CA ILE A 9 -4.55 16.33 7.78
C ILE A 9 -4.30 16.94 9.17
N PRO A 10 -5.24 16.81 10.13
CA PRO A 10 -5.04 17.23 11.51
C PRO A 10 -3.83 16.54 12.16
N TRP A 11 -3.14 17.25 13.06
CA TRP A 11 -1.95 16.74 13.73
C TRP A 11 -2.15 15.38 14.43
N ARG A 12 -3.35 15.15 15.00
CA ARG A 12 -3.69 13.87 15.64
C ARG A 12 -3.68 12.70 14.64
N GLU A 13 -4.20 12.91 13.44
CA GLU A 13 -4.23 11.88 12.38
C GLU A 13 -2.83 11.62 11.84
N ALA A 14 -2.06 12.68 11.60
CA ALA A 14 -0.66 12.56 11.19
C ALA A 14 0.15 11.71 12.18
N ARG A 15 -0.03 11.92 13.49
CA ARG A 15 0.68 11.14 14.52
C ARG A 15 0.24 9.67 14.54
N LEU A 16 -1.05 9.40 14.34
CA LEU A 16 -1.56 8.03 14.24
C LEU A 16 -0.95 7.29 13.04
N GLN A 17 -0.87 7.94 11.87
CA GLN A 17 -0.27 7.35 10.67
C GLN A 17 1.25 7.15 10.81
N LEU A 18 1.96 8.11 11.40
CA LEU A 18 3.42 8.02 11.64
C LEU A 18 3.78 6.87 12.61
N GLY A 19 2.91 6.56 13.57
CA GLY A 19 3.10 5.47 14.52
C GLY A 19 2.58 4.13 14.04
N HIS A 20 1.99 4.04 12.83
CA HIS A 20 1.34 2.83 12.37
C HIS A 20 2.36 1.85 11.78
N CYS A 21 2.89 0.97 12.62
CA CYS A 21 3.74 -0.14 12.20
C CYS A 21 3.50 -1.35 13.11
N ARG A 22 3.28 -2.52 12.52
CA ARG A 22 3.25 -3.79 13.23
C ARG A 22 3.81 -4.89 12.37
N SER A 23 4.46 -5.87 13.00
CA SER A 23 4.75 -7.14 12.35
C SER A 23 3.45 -7.92 12.19
N MET A 24 3.32 -8.64 11.07
CA MET A 24 2.17 -9.48 10.78
C MET A 24 2.56 -10.94 10.87
N ALA A 25 1.68 -11.77 11.43
CA ALA A 25 1.85 -13.21 11.50
C ALA A 25 1.52 -13.84 10.13
N LYS A 26 2.10 -15.00 9.83
CA LYS A 26 1.91 -15.66 8.51
C LYS A 26 0.46 -16.11 8.31
N GLU A 27 -0.21 -16.46 9.40
CA GLU A 27 -1.58 -16.93 9.44
C GLU A 27 -2.56 -15.84 8.97
N GLU A 28 -2.19 -14.56 9.09
CA GLU A 28 -2.98 -13.44 8.58
C GLU A 28 -3.08 -13.43 7.03
N PHE A 29 -2.22 -14.17 6.34
CA PHE A 29 -2.19 -14.29 4.88
C PHE A 29 -2.74 -15.62 4.36
N ALA A 30 -3.58 -16.32 5.15
CA ALA A 30 -4.13 -17.63 4.79
C ALA A 30 -4.90 -17.66 3.45
N ASP A 31 -5.51 -16.54 3.05
CA ASP A 31 -6.24 -16.41 1.78
C ASP A 31 -5.34 -16.09 0.57
N ASP A 32 -4.03 -15.90 0.77
CA ASP A 32 -3.05 -15.63 -0.29
C ASP A 32 -3.54 -14.50 -1.24
N VAL A 33 -3.24 -14.58 -2.54
CA VAL A 33 -3.67 -13.61 -3.56
C VAL A 33 -5.13 -13.75 -4.00
N LYS A 34 -5.97 -14.48 -3.26
CA LYS A 34 -7.37 -14.79 -3.67
C LYS A 34 -8.19 -13.53 -3.96
N ALA A 35 -7.96 -12.44 -3.22
CA ALA A 35 -8.63 -11.16 -3.44
C ALA A 35 -8.32 -10.51 -4.81
N LEU A 36 -7.24 -10.93 -5.47
CA LEU A 36 -6.78 -10.44 -6.77
C LEU A 36 -7.07 -11.39 -7.93
N LYS A 37 -7.39 -12.67 -7.65
CA LYS A 37 -7.67 -13.67 -8.70
C LYS A 37 -8.87 -13.23 -9.58
N GLY A 38 -8.70 -13.36 -10.90
CA GLY A 38 -9.73 -12.97 -11.88
C GLY A 38 -9.86 -11.48 -12.15
N LYS A 39 -9.13 -10.62 -11.41
CA LYS A 39 -9.08 -9.18 -11.68
C LYS A 39 -8.01 -8.88 -12.74
N LYS A 40 -8.29 -7.90 -13.59
CA LYS A 40 -7.32 -7.36 -14.55
C LYS A 40 -6.41 -6.38 -13.81
N ILE A 41 -5.13 -6.73 -13.66
CA ILE A 41 -4.11 -5.85 -13.07
C ILE A 41 -3.28 -5.29 -14.21
N VAL A 42 -3.10 -3.96 -14.23
CA VAL A 42 -2.33 -3.26 -15.26
C VAL A 42 -1.16 -2.56 -14.58
N ILE A 43 0.05 -2.86 -15.05
CA ILE A 43 1.29 -2.25 -14.57
C ILE A 43 1.67 -1.14 -15.54
N ILE A 44 1.79 0.09 -15.02
CA ILE A 44 2.12 1.26 -15.84
C ILE A 44 3.63 1.49 -15.79
N GLY A 45 4.30 1.24 -16.92
CA GLY A 45 5.75 1.34 -17.07
C GLY A 45 6.48 0.04 -16.69
N CYS A 46 7.61 -0.23 -17.36
CA CYS A 46 8.42 -1.44 -17.18
C CYS A 46 9.84 -1.09 -16.68
N GLY A 47 9.91 -0.35 -15.57
CA GLY A 47 11.16 -0.18 -14.84
C GLY A 47 11.51 -1.45 -14.05
N ALA A 48 12.61 -1.42 -13.28
CA ALA A 48 13.05 -2.59 -12.51
C ALA A 48 11.97 -3.15 -11.57
N GLN A 49 11.18 -2.30 -10.92
CA GLN A 49 10.10 -2.76 -10.03
C GLN A 49 8.94 -3.37 -10.81
N GLY A 50 8.50 -2.71 -11.88
CA GLY A 50 7.42 -3.23 -12.72
C GLY A 50 7.77 -4.57 -13.35
N LEU A 51 9.04 -4.76 -13.76
CA LEU A 51 9.53 -6.02 -14.32
C LEU A 51 9.64 -7.15 -13.29
N ASN A 52 10.09 -6.85 -12.07
CA ASN A 52 10.32 -7.89 -11.05
C ASN A 52 9.08 -8.23 -10.21
N GLN A 53 8.11 -7.33 -10.15
CA GLN A 53 6.88 -7.52 -9.36
C GLN A 53 5.66 -7.87 -10.21
N GLY A 54 5.71 -7.56 -11.51
CA GLY A 54 4.67 -7.91 -12.47
C GLY A 54 4.75 -9.34 -12.92
#